data_AF-A0A514LDY9-F1
#
_entry.id   AF-A0A514LDY9-F1
#
_cell.length_a   1.000
_cell.length_b   1.000
_cell.length_c   1.000
_cell.angle_alpha   90.00
_cell.angle_beta   90.00
_cell.angle_gamma   90.00
#
_symmetry.space_group_name_H-M   'P 1'
#
loop_
_entity.id
_entity.type
_entity.pdbx_description
1 polymer ?
#
loop_
_entity_poly.entity_id
_entity_poly.type
_entity_poly.pdbx_seq_one_letter_code
_entity_poly.pdbx_strand_id
1 'polypeptide(L)' 'MLEKQFNPDVLYNRIVHFYIDKKGYTKEKANEIAQLVVQKEAQRRICKNDQCKHFSHDHIRNSETCLVADCDCHGFVK' A
#
# COMPACT_ATOMS: atom_id res chain seq x y z
N MET A 1 -8.96 -0.11 15.14
CA MET A 1 -8.43 1.05 14.40
C MET A 1 -8.65 0.82 12.91
N LEU A 2 -9.49 1.65 12.30
CA LEU A 2 -9.79 1.67 10.86
C LEU A 2 -8.52 2.08 10.10
N GLU A 3 -8.13 1.34 9.07
CA GLU A 3 -6.95 1.68 8.27
C GLU A 3 -7.29 2.83 7.32
N LYS A 4 -6.50 3.92 7.37
CA LYS A 4 -6.65 5.04 6.45
C LYS A 4 -6.36 4.56 5.02
N GLN A 5 -7.11 5.08 4.06
CA GLN A 5 -6.88 4.82 2.65
C GLN A 5 -5.41 5.08 2.29
N PHE A 6 -4.81 4.11 1.61
CA PHE A 6 -3.45 4.24 1.12
C PHE A 6 -3.44 5.19 -0.08
N ASN A 7 -2.71 6.29 0.03
CA ASN A 7 -2.52 7.23 -1.06
C ASN A 7 -1.06 7.11 -1.59
N PRO A 8 -0.86 6.48 -2.76
CA PRO A 8 0.47 6.26 -3.33
C PRO A 8 1.19 7.57 -3.67
N ASP A 9 0.48 8.60 -4.14
CA ASP A 9 1.05 9.90 -4.47
C ASP A 9 1.61 10.64 -3.25
N VAL A 10 0.87 10.59 -2.13
CA VAL A 10 1.33 11.20 -0.86
C VAL A 10 2.59 10.49 -0.35
N LEU A 11 2.62 9.16 -0.42
CA LEU A 11 3.80 8.38 -0.02
C LEU A 11 4.98 8.69 -0.95
N TYR A 12 4.75 8.70 -2.27
CA TYR A 12 5.75 9.02 -3.29
C TYR A 12 6.42 10.37 -3.00
N ASN A 13 5.60 11.43 -2.90
CA ASN A 13 6.10 12.78 -2.67
C ASN A 13 6.90 12.88 -1.37
N ARG A 14 6.42 12.24 -0.29
CA ARG A 14 7.13 12.24 0.99
C ARG A 14 8.51 11.59 0.89
N ILE A 15 8.63 10.51 0.14
CA ILE A 15 9.91 9.81 -0.08
C ILE A 15 10.85 10.69 -0.92
N VAL A 16 10.36 11.23 -2.03
CA VAL A 16 11.15 12.09 -2.92
C VAL A 16 11.71 13.29 -2.14
N HIS A 17 10.85 14.02 -1.43
CA HIS A 17 11.28 15.14 -0.59
C HIS A 17 12.28 14.71 0.49
N PHE A 18 12.05 13.59 1.16
CA PHE A 18 12.99 13.11 2.17
C PHE A 18 14.39 12.83 1.59
N TYR A 19 14.48 12.14 0.46
CA TYR A 19 15.78 11.81 -0.13
C TYR A 19 16.47 13.01 -0.78
N ILE A 20 15.73 13.97 -1.32
CA ILE A 20 16.30 15.22 -1.84
C ILE A 20 16.75 16.11 -0.67
N ASP A 21 15.83 16.46 0.23
CA ASP A 21 16.05 17.49 1.25
C ASP A 21 16.93 17.00 2.41
N LYS A 22 16.83 15.71 2.79
CA LYS A 22 17.57 15.16 3.93
C LYS A 22 18.80 14.34 3.54
N LYS A 23 18.83 13.75 2.34
CA LYS A 23 19.95 12.91 1.88
C LYS A 23 20.74 13.51 0.73
N GLY A 24 20.30 14.63 0.15
CA GLY A 24 20.99 15.30 -0.95
C GLY A 24 21.04 14.46 -2.22
N TYR A 25 20.09 13.54 -2.42
CA TYR A 25 20.06 12.71 -3.62
C TYR A 25 19.58 13.50 -4.83
N THR A 26 20.00 13.08 -6.01
CA THR A 26 19.44 13.60 -7.27
C THR A 26 17.97 13.23 -7.38
N LYS A 27 17.21 14.05 -8.11
CA LYS A 27 15.78 13.80 -8.35
C LYS A 27 15.54 12.41 -8.94
N GLU A 28 16.38 11.99 -9.88
CA GLU A 28 16.27 10.68 -10.55
C GLU A 28 16.39 9.53 -9.54
N LYS A 29 17.42 9.57 -8.67
CA LYS A 29 17.63 8.53 -7.66
C LYS A 29 16.53 8.53 -6.60
N ALA A 30 16.05 9.70 -6.19
CA ALA A 30 14.95 9.82 -5.25
C ALA A 30 13.63 9.28 -5.84
N ASN A 31 13.37 9.54 -7.12
CA ASN A 31 12.21 9.04 -7.84
C ASN A 31 12.24 7.51 -7.98
N GLU A 32 13.38 6.92 -8.34
CA GLU A 32 13.54 5.46 -8.45
C GLU A 32 13.23 4.77 -7.12
N ILE A 33 13.80 5.29 -6.02
CA ILE A 33 13.54 4.77 -4.67
C ILE A 33 12.05 4.92 -4.31
N ALA A 34 11.45 6.07 -4.60
CA ALA A 34 10.04 6.31 -4.31
C ALA A 34 9.12 5.36 -5.09
N GLN A 35 9.39 5.12 -6.37
CA GLN A 35 8.62 4.16 -7.17
C GLN A 35 8.70 2.74 -6.60
N LEU A 36 9.90 2.26 -6.27
CA LEU A 36 10.09 0.92 -5.70
C LEU A 36 9.37 0.74 -4.36
N VAL A 37 9.45 1.74 -3.49
CA VAL A 37 8.80 1.69 -2.16
C VAL A 37 7.29 1.75 -2.30
N VAL A 38 6.75 2.64 -3.14
CA VAL A 38 5.30 2.77 -3.38
C VAL A 38 4.74 1.49 -3.97
N GLN A 39 5.40 0.89 -4.98
CA GLN A 39 4.97 -0.39 -5.55
C GLN A 39 4.96 -1.51 -4.51
N LYS A 40 6.02 -1.62 -3.70
CA LYS A 40 6.12 -2.64 -2.65
C LYS A 40 5.04 -2.48 -1.59
N GLU A 41 4.76 -1.24 -1.16
CA GLU A 41 3.71 -0.95 -0.19
C GLU A 41 2.31 -1.16 -0.78
N ALA A 42 2.08 -0.81 -2.05
CA ALA A 42 0.83 -1.09 -2.74
C ALA A 42 0.57 -2.61 -2.82
N GLN A 43 1.58 -3.40 -3.25
CA GLN A 43 1.47 -4.86 -3.32
C GLN A 43 1.25 -5.51 -1.95
N ARG A 44 1.91 -5.02 -0.89
CA ARG A 44 1.67 -5.50 0.49
C ARG A 44 0.25 -5.23 0.97
N ARG A 45 -0.35 -4.15 0.47
CA ARG A 45 -1.70 -3.73 0.79
C ARG A 45 -2.75 -4.35 -0.11
N ILE A 46 -2.38 -5.22 -1.06
CA ILE A 46 -3.31 -5.98 -1.89
C ILE A 46 -3.43 -7.40 -1.33
N CYS A 47 -4.66 -7.92 -1.27
CA CYS A 47 -4.93 -9.29 -0.89
C CYS A 47 -4.23 -10.25 -1.85
N LYS A 48 -3.43 -11.16 -1.31
CA LYS A 48 -2.69 -12.16 -2.09
C LYS A 48 -3.56 -13.34 -2.53
N ASN A 49 -4.83 -13.37 -2.13
CA ASN A 49 -5.79 -14.31 -2.70
C ASN A 49 -6.08 -13.89 -4.14
N ASP A 50 -5.79 -14.78 -5.09
CA ASP A 50 -5.94 -14.51 -6.53
C ASP A 50 -7.39 -14.19 -6.93
N GLN A 51 -8.35 -14.65 -6.13
CA GLN A 51 -9.79 -14.47 -6.37
C GLN A 51 -10.37 -13.13 -5.87
N CYS A 52 -9.78 -12.49 -4.84
CA CYS A 52 -10.30 -11.23 -4.26
C CYS A 52 -9.43 -10.03 -4.70
N LYS A 53 -8.08 -10.09 -4.65
CA LYS A 53 -7.15 -9.00 -5.05
C LYS A 53 -7.50 -7.58 -4.57
N HIS A 54 -8.34 -7.43 -3.55
CA HIS A 54 -8.74 -6.11 -3.03
C HIS A 54 -7.66 -5.47 -2.19
N PHE A 55 -7.78 -4.17 -1.98
CA PHE A 55 -6.90 -3.44 -1.06
C PHE A 55 -7.28 -3.72 0.41
N SER A 56 -6.29 -3.68 1.29
CA SER A 56 -6.39 -3.82 2.76
C SER A 56 -7.36 -2.82 3.41
N HIS A 57 -7.52 -1.63 2.84
CA HIS A 57 -8.50 -0.64 3.32
C HIS A 57 -9.94 -0.95 2.89
N ASP A 58 -10.10 -1.79 1.88
CA ASP A 58 -11.37 -2.28 1.33
C ASP A 58 -11.80 -3.60 2.02
N HIS A 59 -10.81 -4.37 2.49
CA HIS A 59 -11.00 -5.67 3.13
C HIS A 59 -11.31 -5.56 4.64
N ILE A 60 -12.35 -6.25 5.09
CA ILE A 60 -12.80 -6.70 6.44
C ILE A 60 -12.53 -5.83 7.70
N ARG A 61 -11.41 -5.11 7.86
CA ARG A 61 -11.18 -4.22 9.02
C ARG A 61 -11.95 -2.90 8.97
N ASN A 62 -12.34 -2.43 7.78
CA ASN A 62 -13.20 -1.25 7.59
C ASN A 62 -14.64 -1.62 7.21
N SER A 63 -14.82 -2.68 6.42
CA SER A 63 -16.08 -2.95 5.71
C SER A 63 -16.72 -4.30 6.05
N GLU A 64 -16.02 -5.19 6.78
CA GLU A 64 -16.43 -6.59 7.08
C GLU A 64 -16.91 -7.43 5.88
N THR A 65 -16.71 -6.95 4.64
CA THR A 65 -17.21 -7.56 3.41
C THR A 65 -16.09 -7.60 2.36
N CYS A 66 -15.71 -8.79 1.86
CA CYS A 66 -15.08 -8.92 0.52
C CYS A 66 -16.23 -9.18 -0.47
N LEU A 67 -16.11 -8.65 -1.69
CA LEU A 67 -17.08 -8.85 -2.79
C LEU A 67 -17.10 -10.30 -3.34
N VAL A 68 -16.28 -11.19 -2.79
CA VAL A 68 -16.26 -12.63 -3.10
C VAL A 68 -16.98 -13.36 -1.97
N ALA A 69 -18.01 -14.15 -2.33
CA ALA A 69 -18.89 -14.83 -1.37
C ALA A 69 -18.15 -15.81 -0.42
N ASP A 70 -17.06 -16.42 -0.89
CA ASP A 70 -16.20 -17.36 -0.16
C ASP A 70 -14.73 -16.87 -0.16
N CYS A 71 -14.48 -15.67 0.40
CA CYS A 71 -13.11 -15.23 0.65
C CYS A 71 -12.59 -15.92 1.92
N ASP A 72 -11.80 -16.99 1.77
CA ASP A 72 -11.02 -17.64 2.87
C ASP A 72 -9.88 -16.76 3.41
N CYS A 73 -10.10 -15.45 3.39
CA CYS A 73 -9.16 -14.41 3.72
C CYS A 73 -9.05 -14.27 5.26
N HIS A 74 -8.89 -15.42 5.93
CA HIS A 74 -8.60 -15.61 7.35
C HIS A 74 -7.14 -15.24 7.70
N GLY A 75 -6.32 -14.81 6.72
CA GLY A 75 -4.88 -14.54 6.90
C GLY A 75 -4.50 -13.36 7.81
N PHE A 76 -5.48 -12.67 8.42
CA PHE A 76 -5.22 -11.69 9.47
C PHE A 76 -6.04 -12.03 10.73
N VAL A 77 -5.98 -13.31 11.16
CA VAL A 77 -6.24 -13.60 12.58
C VAL A 77 -5.16 -12.85 13.38
N LYS A 78 -5.63 -12.01 14.31
CA LYS A 78 -4.85 -11.15 15.21
C LYS A 78 -3.58 -11.78 15.76
#